data_AF-A0AAE7NJ93-F1
#
_entry.id   AF-A0AAE7NJ93-F1
#
_cell.length_a   1.000
_cell.length_b   1.000
_cell.length_c   1.000
_cell.angle_alpha   90.00
_cell.angle_beta   90.00
_cell.angle_gamma   90.00
#
_symmetry.space_group_name_H-M   'P 1'
#
loop_
_entity.id
_entity.type
_entity.pdbx_description
1 polymer ?
#
loop_
_entity_poly.entity_id
_entity_poly.type
_entity_poly.pdbx_seq_one_letter_code
_entity_poly.pdbx_strand_id
1 'polypeptide(L)' 'MDEKPTRSHAERQRRYRNRKRDGIPTDEQFAKELCRVVFENLDNAGFKPVDAVSTARSRLLDRFSFDGINRVIVRHGASR' A
#
# COMPACT_ATOMS: atom_id res chain seq x y z
N MET A 1 -11.74 16.88 -34.60
CA MET A 1 -12.06 15.48 -34.26
C MET A 1 -11.34 15.20 -32.95
N ASP A 2 -11.94 15.58 -31.84
CA ASP A 2 -11.32 15.48 -30.51
C ASP A 2 -11.32 14.03 -30.02
N GLU A 3 -10.14 13.44 -29.97
CA GLU A 3 -9.89 12.14 -29.33
C GLU A 3 -10.19 12.26 -27.83
N LYS A 4 -11.33 11.73 -27.38
CA LYS A 4 -11.58 11.51 -25.96
C LYS A 4 -10.61 10.43 -25.48
N PRO A 5 -9.77 10.68 -24.47
CA PRO A 5 -8.85 9.67 -24.00
C PRO A 5 -9.65 8.54 -23.37
N THR A 6 -9.42 7.33 -23.88
CA THR A 6 -9.88 6.06 -23.34
C THR A 6 -9.37 5.91 -21.90
N ARG A 7 -10.02 6.56 -20.93
CA ARG A 7 -9.88 6.31 -19.49
C ARG A 7 -10.23 4.84 -19.27
N SER A 8 -9.17 4.05 -19.32
CA SER A 8 -9.19 2.66 -19.73
C SER A 8 -9.98 1.82 -18.74
N HIS A 9 -10.61 0.77 -19.26
CA HIS A 9 -11.30 -0.27 -18.51
C HIS A 9 -10.50 -0.77 -17.29
N ALA A 10 -9.16 -0.73 -17.36
CA ALA A 10 -8.25 -1.05 -16.27
C ALA A 10 -8.37 -0.10 -15.06
N GLU A 11 -8.61 1.19 -15.30
CA GLU A 11 -8.78 2.19 -14.23
C GLU A 11 -10.12 1.99 -13.51
N ARG A 12 -11.18 1.61 -14.25
CA ARG A 12 -12.46 1.22 -13.65
C ARG A 12 -12.35 -0.07 -12.86
N GLN A 13 -11.65 -1.09 -13.37
CA GLN A 13 -11.41 -2.33 -12.63
C GLN A 13 -10.54 -2.12 -11.39
N ARG A 14 -9.55 -1.22 -11.45
CA ARG A 14 -8.73 -0.83 -10.28
C ARG A 14 -9.59 -0.14 -9.22
N ARG A 15 -10.46 0.80 -9.61
CA ARG A 15 -11.41 1.45 -8.70
C ARG A 15 -12.45 0.46 -8.13
N TYR A 16 -12.93 -0.49 -8.92
CA TYR A 16 -13.88 -1.51 -8.48
C TYR A 16 -13.27 -2.52 -7.51
N ARG A 17 -12.00 -2.92 -7.73
CA ARG A 17 -11.22 -3.70 -6.75
C ARG A 17 -10.98 -2.93 -5.46
N ASN A 18 -10.71 -1.62 -5.56
CA ASN A 18 -10.53 -0.76 -4.39
C ASN A 18 -11.82 -0.57 -3.57
N ARG A 19 -13.00 -0.56 -4.20
CA ARG A 19 -14.31 -0.44 -3.53
C ARG A 19 -14.75 -1.67 -2.71
N LYS A 20 -14.10 -2.83 -2.87
CA LYS A 20 -14.40 -4.02 -2.03
C LYS A 20 -13.53 -4.08 -0.77
N ARG A 21 -12.58 -3.17 -0.61
CA ARG A 21 -11.59 -3.16 0.49
C ARG A 21 -11.66 -1.85 1.25
N ASP A 22 -12.85 -1.42 1.67
CA ASP A 22 -13.08 -0.12 2.35
C ASP A 22 -12.44 0.01 3.76
N GLY A 23 -11.57 -0.93 4.16
CA GLY A 23 -10.80 -0.84 5.39
C GLY A 23 -9.60 0.09 5.26
N ILE A 24 -9.35 0.87 6.32
CA ILE A 24 -8.09 1.56 6.60
C ILE A 24 -7.38 0.75 7.69
N PRO A 25 -6.10 0.35 7.52
CA PRO A 25 -5.39 -0.32 8.58
C PRO A 25 -5.17 0.62 9.77
N THR A 26 -5.04 0.09 10.98
CA THR A 26 -4.55 0.88 12.11
C THR A 26 -3.04 1.12 11.99
N ASP A 27 -2.53 2.12 12.69
CA ASP A 27 -1.08 2.39 12.74
C ASP A 27 -0.30 1.16 13.26
N GLU A 28 -0.88 0.43 14.21
CA GLU A 28 -0.32 -0.81 14.77
C GLU A 28 -0.31 -1.96 13.74
N GLN A 29 -1.39 -2.13 12.97
CA GLN A 29 -1.45 -3.15 11.91
C GLN A 29 -0.40 -2.89 10.83
N PHE A 30 -0.23 -1.63 10.43
CA PHE A 30 0.82 -1.25 9.50
C PHE A 30 2.22 -1.48 10.09
N ALA A 31 2.47 -1.05 11.33
CA ALA A 31 3.76 -1.22 11.99
C ALA A 31 4.12 -2.71 12.16
N LYS A 32 3.16 -3.56 12.53
CA LYS A 32 3.37 -5.00 12.67
C LYS A 32 3.76 -5.65 11.34
N GLU A 33 3.07 -5.30 10.25
CA GLU A 33 3.42 -5.81 8.91
C GLU A 33 4.78 -5.29 8.44
N LEU A 34 5.08 -4.01 8.69
CA LEU A 34 6.39 -3.43 8.35
C LEU A 34 7.52 -4.11 9.11
N CYS A 35 7.39 -4.30 10.42
CA CYS A 35 8.37 -5.03 11.23
C CYS A 35 8.57 -6.44 10.69
N ARG A 36 7.48 -7.16 10.39
CA ARG A 36 7.54 -8.51 9.82
C ARG A 36 8.36 -8.53 8.52
N VAL A 37 8.10 -7.61 7.59
CA VAL A 37 8.85 -7.50 6.34
C VAL A 37 10.33 -7.22 6.57
N VAL A 38 10.66 -6.35 7.52
CA VAL A 38 12.06 -6.06 7.89
C VAL A 38 12.73 -7.31 8.45
N PHE A 39 12.09 -8.00 9.40
CA PHE A 39 12.61 -9.23 10.00
C PHE A 39 12.84 -10.34 8.96
N GLU A 40 11.90 -10.51 8.02
CA GLU A 40 12.03 -11.50 6.93
C GLU A 40 13.17 -11.17 5.94
N ASN A 41 13.66 -9.93 5.92
CA ASN A 41 14.73 -9.48 5.02
C ASN A 41 15.99 -9.00 5.75
N LEU A 42 16.18 -9.37 7.04
CA LEU A 42 17.31 -8.91 7.84
C LEU A 42 18.67 -9.26 7.23
N ASP A 43 18.80 -10.45 6.66
CA ASP A 43 20.05 -10.93 6.07
C ASP A 43 20.28 -10.42 4.64
N ASN A 44 19.30 -9.67 4.09
CA ASN A 44 19.39 -9.12 2.75
C ASN A 44 20.03 -7.72 2.78
N ALA A 45 21.36 -7.68 2.65
CA ALA A 45 22.14 -6.44 2.63
C ALA A 45 21.72 -5.42 1.55
N GLY A 46 21.01 -5.86 0.50
CA GLY A 46 20.50 -4.99 -0.56
C GLY A 46 19.11 -4.42 -0.29
N PHE A 47 18.43 -4.84 0.79
CA PHE A 47 17.06 -4.48 1.06
C PHE A 47 16.94 -3.08 1.65
N LYS A 48 16.35 -2.15 0.90
CA LYS A 48 16.24 -0.75 1.33
C LYS A 48 14.96 -0.51 2.13
N PRO A 49 14.92 0.52 2.99
CA PRO A 49 13.70 0.90 3.71
C PRO A 49 12.49 1.13 2.80
N VAL A 50 12.70 1.67 1.60
CA VAL A 50 11.61 1.88 0.61
C VAL A 50 11.01 0.55 0.12
N ASP A 51 11.82 -0.50 0.02
CA ASP A 51 11.39 -1.83 -0.39
C ASP A 51 10.54 -2.47 0.72
N ALA A 52 10.91 -2.24 1.98
CA ALA A 52 10.13 -2.66 3.14
C ALA A 52 8.72 -2.05 3.14
N VAL A 53 8.63 -0.73 2.94
CA VAL A 53 7.35 -0.01 2.87
C VAL A 53 6.51 -0.46 1.67
N SER A 54 7.13 -0.62 0.51
CA SER A 54 6.43 -1.08 -0.71
C SER A 54 5.89 -2.50 -0.57
N THR A 55 6.67 -3.39 0.06
CA THR A 55 6.30 -4.78 0.33
C THR A 55 5.18 -4.86 1.37
N ALA A 56 5.29 -4.14 2.48
CA ALA A 56 4.25 -4.07 3.51
C ALA A 56 2.93 -3.55 2.92
N ARG A 57 2.97 -2.49 2.09
CA ARG A 57 1.81 -1.99 1.36
C ARG A 57 1.19 -3.07 0.48
N SER A 58 2.01 -3.80 -0.28
CA SER A 58 1.54 -4.85 -1.19
C SER A 58 0.82 -5.99 -0.45
N ARG A 59 1.30 -6.38 0.73
CA ARG A 59 0.65 -7.39 1.59
C ARG A 59 -0.64 -6.90 2.25
N LEU A 60 -0.67 -5.63 2.62
CA LEU A 60 -1.87 -5.02 3.20
C LEU A 60 -2.96 -4.79 2.16
N LEU A 61 -2.60 -4.67 0.89
CA LEU A 61 -3.58 -4.49 -0.17
C LEU A 61 -4.59 -5.61 -0.20
N ASP A 62 -4.29 -6.82 0.26
CA ASP A 62 -5.27 -7.91 0.29
C ASP A 62 -6.47 -7.67 1.20
N ARG A 63 -6.29 -6.86 2.24
CA ARG A 63 -7.26 -6.62 3.31
C ARG A 63 -7.78 -5.18 3.33
N PHE A 64 -7.01 -4.23 2.80
CA PHE A 64 -7.27 -2.80 2.95
C PHE A 64 -7.22 -2.05 1.62
N SER A 65 -7.80 -0.85 1.61
CA SER A 65 -7.79 0.04 0.46
C SER A 65 -6.40 0.62 0.24
N PHE A 66 -6.04 0.81 -1.02
CA PHE A 66 -4.79 1.49 -1.38
C PHE A 66 -4.68 2.88 -0.75
N ASP A 67 -5.76 3.66 -0.81
CA ASP A 67 -5.81 5.01 -0.24
C ASP A 67 -5.73 4.98 1.30
N GLY A 68 -6.38 4.01 1.94
CA GLY A 68 -6.30 3.79 3.38
C GLY A 68 -4.88 3.47 3.85
N ILE A 69 -4.18 2.58 3.15
CA ILE A 69 -2.79 2.22 3.47
C ILE A 69 -1.88 3.45 3.31
N ASN A 70 -1.99 4.19 2.20
CA ASN A 70 -1.17 5.39 1.98
C ASN A 70 -1.41 6.47 3.05
N ARG A 71 -2.66 6.62 3.50
CA ARG A 71 -2.99 7.56 4.59
C ARG A 71 -2.27 7.22 5.89
N VAL A 72 -2.13 5.94 6.20
CA VAL A 72 -1.41 5.45 7.40
C VAL A 72 0.09 5.62 7.23
N ILE A 73 0.66 5.29 6.06
CA ILE A 73 2.08 5.51 5.77
C ILE A 73 2.48 6.97 5.99
N VAL A 74 1.70 7.92 5.45
CA VAL A 74 1.96 9.36 5.61
C VAL A 74 1.86 9.78 7.07
N ARG A 75 0.83 9.33 7.79
CA ARG A 75 0.65 9.64 9.22
C ARG A 75 1.80 9.10 10.07
N HIS A 76 2.20 7.86 9.84
CA HIS A 76 3.27 7.19 10.56
C HIS A 76 4.63 7.85 10.27
N GLY A 77 4.86 8.30 9.03
CA GLY A 77 6.04 9.05 8.65
C GLY A 77 6.10 10.47 9.22
N ALA A 78 4.95 11.12 9.45
CA ALA A 78 4.86 12.47 10.02
C ALA A 78 4.88 12.51 11.55
N SER A 79 4.73 11.37 12.22
CA SER A 79 4.73 11.26 13.69
C SER A 79 6.15 11.07 14.27
N ARG A 80 7.19 11.31 13.47
CA ARG A 80 8.63 11.24 13.82
C ARG A 80 9.31 12.51 13.35
#